data_AF-A0A7S2HUV4-F1
#
_entry.id   AF-A0A7S2HUV4-F1
#
_cell.length_a   1.000
_cell.length_b   1.000
_cell.length_c   1.000
_cell.angle_alpha   90.00
_cell.angle_beta   90.00
_cell.angle_gamma   90.00
#
_symmetry.space_group_name_H-M   'P 1'
#
loop_
_entity.id
_entity.type
_entity.pdbx_description
1 polymer ?
#
loop_
_entity_poly.entity_id
_entity_poly.type
_entity_poly.pdbx_seq_one_letter_code
_entity_poly.pdbx_strand_id
1 'polypeptide(L)'
;DMFKPPVRAHGVVAKEYIELTSIDALLGRSGVRVVLGFLAELEEGVFYLEDAHATIPIDISEAAITSGLFTRHSVVLAEGEVLASGVFQVRQLGFPPPEPRNRSLEALGNLDPLRAEGSTSPASVMSAVSSGGGGGASGVAAENAMLVVLSDVWLDDADVLRQLATLLHGYEKVGAQTLGSGRHAVPAASFFTFVLCGNFSSPALAASTAHGSQLRALFKTLAQIIARSPVLARHAHFVLVPGPDDPSLSAGDVLPRSSLPRALTTELTDALQHCELATSPA
;
A
#
# COMPACT_ATOMS: atom_id res chain seq x y z
N ASP A 1 -24.17 -0.47 -7.52
CA ASP A 1 -23.98 -1.92 -7.80
C ASP A 1 -24.43 -2.25 -9.21
N MET A 2 -23.50 -2.35 -10.15
CA MET A 2 -23.77 -2.66 -11.57
C MET A 2 -23.86 -4.17 -11.83
N PHE A 3 -23.10 -4.96 -11.06
CA PHE A 3 -23.04 -6.41 -11.17
C PHE A 3 -23.76 -7.08 -10.00
N LYS A 4 -24.25 -8.30 -10.23
CA LYS A 4 -24.95 -9.08 -9.22
C LYS A 4 -23.96 -9.47 -8.11
N PRO A 5 -24.30 -9.24 -6.83
CA PRO A 5 -23.42 -9.61 -5.74
C PRO A 5 -23.29 -11.15 -5.62
N PRO A 6 -22.23 -11.66 -4.98
CA PRO A 6 -22.04 -13.10 -4.78
C PRO A 6 -23.19 -13.71 -4.00
N VAL A 7 -23.42 -15.02 -4.18
CA VAL A 7 -24.54 -15.77 -3.57
C VAL A 7 -24.58 -15.66 -2.03
N ARG A 8 -23.44 -15.37 -1.39
CA ARG A 8 -23.32 -15.21 0.06
C ARG A 8 -23.69 -13.80 0.57
N ALA A 9 -23.94 -12.84 -0.30
CA ALA A 9 -24.34 -11.50 0.10
C ALA A 9 -25.80 -11.50 0.58
N HIS A 10 -26.05 -10.85 1.72
CA HIS A 10 -27.41 -10.66 2.24
C HIS A 10 -28.07 -9.43 1.57
N GLY A 11 -29.39 -9.46 1.36
CA GLY A 11 -30.13 -8.29 0.88
C GLY A 11 -29.97 -7.96 -0.61
N VAL A 12 -29.87 -8.97 -1.49
CA VAL A 12 -29.82 -8.74 -2.95
C VAL A 12 -31.11 -8.06 -3.42
N VAL A 13 -30.98 -6.81 -3.89
CA VAL A 13 -32.09 -6.05 -4.45
C VAL A 13 -32.44 -6.62 -5.82
N ALA A 14 -33.71 -6.92 -6.06
CA ALA A 14 -34.18 -7.30 -7.38
C ALA A 14 -34.09 -6.10 -8.34
N LYS A 15 -33.09 -6.13 -9.22
CA LYS A 15 -32.92 -5.18 -10.33
C LYS A 15 -32.20 -5.86 -11.49
N GLU A 16 -32.17 -5.20 -12.64
CA GLU A 16 -31.34 -5.61 -13.76
C GLU A 16 -29.86 -5.38 -13.42
N TYR A 17 -29.06 -6.41 -13.66
CA TYR A 17 -27.61 -6.41 -13.47
C TYR A 17 -26.96 -6.65 -14.83
N ILE A 18 -25.77 -6.08 -15.01
CA ILE A 18 -24.96 -6.38 -16.18
C ILE A 18 -24.47 -7.82 -16.08
N GLU A 19 -24.71 -8.60 -17.13
CA GLU A 19 -24.26 -9.99 -17.25
C GLU A 19 -22.88 -10.03 -17.89
N LEU A 20 -21.90 -10.58 -17.17
CA LEU A 20 -20.57 -10.83 -17.71
C LEU A 20 -20.58 -12.11 -18.54
N THR A 21 -19.95 -12.05 -19.72
CA THR A 21 -19.74 -13.20 -20.59
C THR A 21 -18.27 -13.58 -20.55
N SER A 22 -17.96 -14.86 -20.33
CA SER A 22 -16.59 -15.38 -20.46
C SER A 22 -16.14 -15.34 -21.93
N ILE A 23 -14.84 -15.23 -22.15
CA ILE A 23 -14.27 -15.03 -23.50
C ILE A 23 -14.55 -16.25 -24.39
N ASP A 24 -14.46 -17.46 -23.86
CA ASP A 24 -14.76 -18.70 -24.58
C ASP A 24 -16.23 -18.77 -25.04
N ALA A 25 -17.16 -18.22 -24.26
CA ALA A 25 -18.58 -18.17 -24.55
C ALA A 25 -18.96 -17.10 -25.59
N LEU A 26 -18.04 -16.24 -26.00
CA LEU A 26 -18.25 -15.31 -27.11
C LEU A 26 -18.34 -16.05 -28.44
N LEU A 27 -17.68 -17.20 -28.56
CA LEU A 27 -17.71 -18.04 -29.76
C LEU A 27 -19.15 -18.51 -30.03
N GLY A 28 -19.70 -18.11 -31.17
CA GLY A 28 -21.05 -18.47 -31.60
C GLY A 28 -22.18 -17.65 -30.98
N ARG A 29 -21.87 -16.61 -30.19
CA ARG A 29 -22.85 -15.62 -29.73
C ARG A 29 -22.78 -14.36 -30.58
N SER A 30 -23.94 -13.76 -30.85
CA SER A 30 -24.05 -12.49 -31.57
C SER A 30 -24.54 -11.34 -30.67
N GLY A 31 -24.16 -10.13 -31.05
CA GLY A 31 -24.54 -8.88 -30.40
C GLY A 31 -23.61 -8.45 -29.26
N VAL A 32 -23.95 -7.31 -28.67
CA VAL A 32 -23.13 -6.63 -27.66
C VAL A 32 -23.06 -7.44 -26.37
N ARG A 33 -21.85 -7.62 -25.84
CA ARG A 33 -21.56 -8.31 -24.58
C ARG A 33 -20.56 -7.52 -23.76
N VAL A 34 -20.60 -7.74 -22.44
CA VAL A 34 -19.64 -7.20 -21.49
C VAL A 34 -18.74 -8.33 -21.01
N VAL A 35 -17.45 -8.12 -21.11
CA VAL A 35 -16.42 -9.11 -20.77
C VAL A 35 -15.50 -8.50 -19.72
N LEU A 36 -15.15 -9.29 -18.71
CA LEU A 36 -14.07 -8.96 -17.78
C LEU A 36 -12.83 -9.70 -18.25
N GLY A 37 -11.76 -8.97 -18.56
CA GLY A 37 -10.54 -9.57 -19.09
C GLY A 37 -9.30 -8.80 -18.68
N PHE A 38 -8.17 -9.48 -18.80
CA PHE A 38 -6.84 -8.96 -18.61
C PHE A 38 -6.31 -8.44 -19.95
N LEU A 39 -5.92 -7.16 -19.99
CA LEU A 39 -5.45 -6.51 -21.21
C LEU A 39 -4.01 -6.94 -21.51
N ALA A 40 -3.80 -7.75 -22.55
CA ALA A 40 -2.49 -8.26 -22.95
C ALA A 40 -2.09 -7.72 -24.34
N GLU A 41 -0.79 -7.66 -24.60
CA GLU A 41 -0.23 -7.45 -25.94
C GLU A 41 0.61 -8.69 -26.26
N LEU A 42 0.04 -9.62 -27.03
CA LEU A 42 0.71 -10.89 -27.36
C LEU A 42 1.58 -10.76 -28.62
N GLU A 43 1.17 -9.87 -29.53
CA GLU A 43 1.90 -9.53 -30.74
C GLU A 43 2.06 -8.00 -30.78
N GLU A 44 3.16 -7.52 -31.36
CA GLU A 44 3.46 -6.09 -31.38
C GLU A 44 2.33 -5.30 -32.06
N GLY A 45 1.73 -4.38 -31.30
CA GLY A 45 0.63 -3.54 -31.76
C GLY A 45 -0.75 -4.22 -31.78
N VAL A 46 -0.87 -5.48 -31.34
CA VAL A 46 -2.16 -6.20 -31.27
C VAL A 46 -2.53 -6.48 -29.82
N PHE A 47 -3.63 -5.87 -29.38
CA PHE A 47 -4.16 -6.07 -28.05
C PHE A 47 -5.09 -7.28 -28.01
N TYR A 48 -5.09 -7.94 -26.87
CA TYR A 48 -5.93 -9.08 -26.55
C TYR A 48 -6.60 -8.87 -25.18
N LEU A 49 -7.76 -9.49 -25.00
CA LEU A 49 -8.30 -9.77 -23.68
C LEU A 49 -8.10 -11.23 -23.37
N GLU A 50 -7.65 -11.51 -22.15
CA GLU A 50 -7.46 -12.85 -21.61
C GLU A 50 -8.30 -13.03 -20.34
N ASP A 51 -8.96 -14.18 -20.21
CA ASP A 51 -9.59 -14.62 -18.96
C ASP A 51 -9.06 -16.02 -18.58
N ALA A 52 -9.66 -16.66 -17.58
CA ALA A 52 -9.21 -17.98 -17.12
C ALA A 52 -9.38 -19.11 -18.15
N HIS A 53 -10.09 -18.88 -19.26
CA HIS A 53 -10.54 -19.91 -20.19
C HIS A 53 -10.11 -19.66 -21.64
N ALA A 54 -9.98 -18.41 -22.07
CA ALA A 54 -9.67 -18.07 -23.45
C ALA A 54 -9.01 -16.69 -23.61
N THR A 55 -8.55 -16.44 -24.83
CA THR A 55 -7.99 -15.16 -25.26
C THR A 55 -8.66 -14.74 -26.57
N ILE A 56 -8.92 -13.45 -26.75
CA ILE A 56 -9.53 -12.89 -27.96
C ILE A 56 -8.82 -11.59 -28.37
N PRO A 57 -8.47 -11.40 -29.66
CA PRO A 57 -7.94 -10.12 -30.13
C PRO A 57 -9.01 -9.03 -30.03
N ILE A 58 -8.61 -7.84 -29.64
CA ILE A 58 -9.51 -6.70 -29.48
C ILE A 58 -9.12 -5.54 -30.39
N ASP A 59 -10.14 -4.82 -30.85
CA ASP A 59 -9.98 -3.53 -31.50
C ASP A 59 -10.51 -2.42 -30.57
N ILE A 60 -9.60 -1.57 -30.11
CA ILE A 60 -9.87 -0.44 -29.21
C ILE A 60 -9.82 0.92 -29.93
N SER A 61 -9.65 0.93 -31.26
CA SER A 61 -9.47 2.16 -32.05
C SER A 61 -10.65 3.12 -31.95
N GLU A 62 -11.88 2.59 -31.89
CA GLU A 62 -13.12 3.37 -31.77
C GLU A 62 -13.75 3.32 -30.36
N ALA A 63 -13.04 2.74 -29.38
CA ALA A 63 -13.59 2.54 -28.05
C ALA A 63 -13.72 3.87 -27.27
N ALA A 64 -14.87 4.08 -26.64
CA ALA A 64 -15.01 5.12 -25.62
C ALA A 64 -14.39 4.63 -24.30
N ILE A 65 -13.25 5.22 -23.92
CA ILE A 65 -12.49 4.82 -22.73
C ILE A 65 -12.89 5.71 -21.54
N THR A 66 -13.26 5.08 -20.43
CA THR A 66 -13.56 5.79 -19.18
C THR A 66 -12.30 6.42 -18.56
N SER A 67 -12.45 7.32 -17.58
CA SER A 67 -11.31 7.91 -16.90
C SER A 67 -10.52 6.86 -16.10
N GLY A 68 -9.20 6.82 -16.30
CA GLY A 68 -8.29 5.94 -15.57
C GLY A 68 -6.95 5.78 -16.28
N LEU A 69 -5.97 5.18 -15.61
CA LEU A 69 -4.67 4.83 -16.20
C LEU A 69 -4.68 3.37 -16.64
N PHE A 70 -4.95 3.14 -17.92
CA PHE A 70 -4.95 1.79 -18.51
C PHE A 70 -3.55 1.40 -18.92
N THR A 71 -3.03 0.33 -18.33
CA THR A 71 -1.75 -0.26 -18.70
C THR A 71 -1.96 -1.65 -19.25
N ARG A 72 -0.96 -2.19 -19.97
CA ARG A 72 -0.87 -3.63 -20.17
C ARG A 72 -0.97 -4.32 -18.82
N HIS A 73 -1.59 -5.50 -18.79
CA HIS A 73 -1.84 -6.30 -17.61
C HIS A 73 -2.88 -5.67 -16.64
N SER A 74 -3.63 -4.66 -17.08
CA SER A 74 -4.80 -4.17 -16.35
C SER A 74 -5.98 -5.13 -16.50
N VAL A 75 -6.71 -5.36 -15.41
CA VAL A 75 -8.03 -6.02 -15.47
C VAL A 75 -9.08 -4.98 -15.83
N VAL A 76 -9.78 -5.19 -16.94
CA VAL A 76 -10.72 -4.24 -17.55
C VAL A 76 -12.06 -4.90 -17.86
N LEU A 77 -13.09 -4.07 -17.87
CA LEU A 77 -14.39 -4.37 -18.47
C LEU A 77 -14.41 -3.81 -19.89
N ALA A 78 -14.74 -4.67 -20.85
CA ALA A 78 -14.90 -4.30 -22.24
C ALA A 78 -16.32 -4.63 -22.70
N GLU A 79 -17.05 -3.62 -23.16
CA GLU A 79 -18.32 -3.79 -23.84
C GLU A 79 -18.10 -3.71 -25.34
N GLY A 80 -18.56 -4.71 -26.09
CA GLY A 80 -18.29 -4.82 -27.50
C GLY A 80 -19.01 -5.99 -28.16
N GLU A 81 -18.68 -6.26 -29.41
CA GLU A 81 -19.20 -7.41 -30.15
C GLU A 81 -18.09 -8.11 -30.94
N VAL A 82 -18.25 -9.42 -31.15
CA VAL A 82 -17.32 -10.19 -31.98
C VAL A 82 -17.70 -10.00 -33.44
N LEU A 83 -16.76 -9.48 -34.23
CA LEU A 83 -16.90 -9.35 -35.67
C LEU A 83 -16.77 -10.72 -36.36
N ALA A 84 -17.21 -10.81 -37.61
CA ALA A 84 -17.01 -12.00 -38.44
C ALA A 84 -15.52 -12.37 -38.65
N SER A 85 -14.61 -11.41 -38.43
CA SER A 85 -13.16 -11.64 -38.42
C SER A 85 -12.66 -12.40 -37.19
N GLY A 86 -13.48 -12.55 -36.15
CA GLY A 86 -13.08 -13.12 -34.86
C GLY A 86 -12.46 -12.10 -33.88
N VAL A 87 -12.40 -10.82 -34.26
CA VAL A 87 -11.93 -9.72 -33.41
C VAL A 87 -13.08 -9.15 -32.60
N PHE A 88 -12.84 -8.88 -31.32
CA PHE A 88 -13.80 -8.20 -30.45
C PHE A 88 -13.68 -6.68 -30.62
N GLN A 89 -14.65 -6.08 -31.31
CA GLN A 89 -14.73 -4.62 -31.48
C GLN A 89 -15.21 -4.00 -30.17
N VAL A 90 -14.30 -3.32 -29.46
CA VAL A 90 -14.61 -2.68 -28.18
C VAL A 90 -15.30 -1.34 -28.45
N ARG A 91 -16.49 -1.18 -27.88
CA ARG A 91 -17.27 0.05 -27.91
C ARG A 91 -17.02 0.91 -26.68
N GLN A 92 -16.92 0.28 -25.52
CA GLN A 92 -16.57 0.95 -24.26
C GLN A 92 -15.56 0.12 -23.48
N LEU A 93 -14.56 0.81 -22.92
CA LEU A 93 -13.53 0.19 -22.08
C LEU A 93 -13.45 0.92 -20.73
N GLY A 94 -13.51 0.16 -19.64
CA GLY A 94 -13.45 0.73 -18.30
C GLY A 94 -12.85 -0.21 -17.26
N PHE A 95 -12.58 0.33 -16.07
CA PHE A 95 -12.21 -0.51 -14.93
C PHE A 95 -13.44 -1.14 -14.29
N PRO A 96 -13.30 -2.33 -13.66
CA PRO A 96 -14.34 -2.82 -12.75
C PRO A 96 -14.59 -1.76 -11.66
N PRO A 97 -15.86 -1.50 -11.29
CA PRO A 97 -16.18 -0.50 -10.30
C PRO A 97 -15.59 -0.89 -8.93
N PRO A 98 -14.98 0.04 -8.19
CA PRO A 98 -14.42 -0.26 -6.88
C PRO A 98 -15.53 -0.62 -5.89
N GLU A 99 -15.29 -1.67 -5.10
CA GLU A 99 -16.20 -2.07 -4.03
C GLU A 99 -15.93 -1.25 -2.76
N PRO A 100 -16.95 -0.63 -2.12
CA PRO A 100 -16.75 0.12 -0.89
C PRO A 100 -16.47 -0.81 0.30
N ARG A 101 -15.65 -0.34 1.26
CA ARG A 101 -15.16 -1.11 2.42
C ARG A 101 -16.26 -1.86 3.18
N ASN A 102 -17.42 -1.23 3.42
CA ASN A 102 -18.52 -1.84 4.17
C ASN A 102 -19.08 -3.09 3.48
N ARG A 103 -19.15 -3.09 2.14
CA ARG A 103 -19.59 -4.24 1.35
C ARG A 103 -18.56 -5.35 1.37
N SER A 104 -17.28 -5.02 1.26
CA SER A 104 -16.20 -6.01 1.36
C SER A 104 -16.20 -6.70 2.73
N LEU A 105 -16.34 -5.94 3.82
CA LEU A 105 -16.43 -6.50 5.17
C LEU A 105 -17.67 -7.38 5.34
N GLU A 106 -18.83 -6.97 4.81
CA GLU A 106 -20.05 -7.80 4.81
C GLU A 106 -19.83 -9.12 4.05
N ALA A 107 -19.16 -9.09 2.89
CA ALA A 107 -18.88 -10.26 2.08
C ALA A 107 -17.83 -11.21 2.70
N LEU A 108 -16.82 -10.65 3.38
CA LEU A 108 -15.79 -11.41 4.10
C LEU A 108 -16.30 -12.00 5.43
N GLY A 109 -17.38 -11.44 5.99
CA GLY A 109 -17.99 -11.89 7.23
C GLY A 109 -17.02 -11.79 8.41
N ASN A 110 -16.67 -12.93 9.00
CA ASN A 110 -15.79 -12.99 10.18
C ASN A 110 -14.29 -13.11 9.82
N LEU A 111 -13.93 -13.11 8.54
CA LEU A 111 -12.54 -13.13 8.11
C LEU A 111 -11.95 -11.72 8.22
N ASP A 112 -10.90 -11.55 9.02
CA ASP A 112 -10.08 -10.33 8.97
C ASP A 112 -8.92 -10.55 7.98
N PRO A 113 -8.94 -9.91 6.79
CA PRO A 113 -7.92 -10.11 5.77
C PRO A 113 -6.55 -9.51 6.16
N LEU A 114 -6.50 -8.64 7.18
CA LEU A 114 -5.27 -7.98 7.63
C LEU A 114 -4.69 -8.61 8.91
N ARG A 115 -5.33 -9.64 9.45
CA ARG A 115 -4.87 -10.29 10.68
C ARG A 115 -3.73 -11.25 10.37
N ALA A 116 -2.52 -10.87 10.76
CA ALA A 116 -1.39 -11.78 10.82
C ALA A 116 -1.60 -12.85 11.92
N GLU A 117 -1.00 -14.03 11.74
CA GLU A 117 -1.07 -15.09 12.75
C GLU A 117 -0.48 -14.62 14.08
N GLY A 118 -1.22 -14.82 15.17
CA GLY A 118 -0.81 -14.39 16.52
C GLY A 118 -0.93 -12.89 16.80
N SER A 119 -1.39 -12.05 15.86
CA SER A 119 -1.59 -10.62 16.09
C SER A 119 -3.04 -10.28 16.49
N THR A 120 -3.20 -9.14 17.18
CA THR A 120 -4.52 -8.56 17.40
C THR A 120 -5.04 -8.02 16.08
N SER A 121 -6.28 -8.38 15.74
CA SER A 121 -6.91 -7.96 14.49
C SER A 121 -6.90 -6.41 14.38
N PRO A 122 -6.43 -5.81 13.27
CA PRO A 122 -6.45 -4.35 13.10
C PRO A 122 -7.87 -3.78 13.25
N ALA A 123 -8.89 -4.54 12.86
CA ALA A 123 -10.29 -4.19 13.07
C ALA A 123 -10.65 -4.12 14.57
N SER A 124 -10.14 -5.04 15.39
CA SER A 124 -10.31 -5.03 16.85
C SER A 124 -9.58 -3.88 17.50
N VAL A 125 -8.36 -3.55 17.04
CA VAL A 125 -7.61 -2.37 17.51
C VAL A 125 -8.40 -1.09 17.20
N MET A 126 -8.81 -0.90 15.95
CA MET A 126 -9.61 0.27 15.55
C MET A 126 -10.96 0.34 16.27
N SER A 127 -11.63 -0.78 16.49
CA SER A 127 -12.90 -0.84 17.23
C SER A 127 -12.70 -0.46 18.69
N ALA A 128 -11.66 -0.96 19.35
CA ALA A 128 -11.34 -0.62 20.74
C ALA A 128 -11.04 0.89 20.88
N VAL A 129 -10.36 1.47 19.89
CA VAL A 129 -10.10 2.92 19.80
C VAL A 129 -11.40 3.72 19.61
N SER A 130 -12.28 3.26 18.72
CA SER A 130 -13.52 3.99 18.34
C SER A 130 -14.63 3.89 19.39
N SER A 131 -14.68 2.81 20.17
CA SER A 131 -15.74 2.56 21.16
C SER A 131 -15.43 3.09 22.55
N GLY A 132 -14.28 3.76 22.76
CA GLY A 132 -13.87 4.34 24.05
C GLY A 132 -13.69 3.32 25.18
N GLY A 133 -13.76 2.02 24.89
CA GLY A 133 -13.77 0.94 25.88
C GLY A 133 -12.40 0.62 26.49
N GLY A 134 -11.31 1.14 25.93
CA GLY A 134 -9.99 1.14 26.56
C GLY A 134 -9.88 2.34 27.50
N GLY A 135 -10.27 2.17 28.76
CA GLY A 135 -10.45 3.28 29.72
C GLY A 135 -9.41 4.39 29.64
N GLY A 136 -9.87 5.65 29.48
CA GLY A 136 -9.09 6.90 29.56
C GLY A 136 -7.97 7.10 28.53
N ALA A 137 -7.04 6.15 28.43
CA ALA A 137 -5.86 6.19 27.57
C ALA A 137 -6.21 6.03 26.08
N SER A 138 -7.29 5.32 25.73
CA SER A 138 -7.63 5.06 24.32
C SER A 138 -8.18 6.29 23.58
N GLY A 139 -8.89 7.19 24.27
CA GLY A 139 -9.38 8.44 23.67
C GLY A 139 -8.25 9.45 23.47
N VAL A 140 -7.38 9.58 24.47
CA VAL A 140 -6.17 10.41 24.39
C VAL A 140 -5.25 9.92 23.26
N ALA A 141 -5.09 8.61 23.10
CA ALA A 141 -4.31 8.05 21.99
C ALA A 141 -4.90 8.42 20.62
N ALA A 142 -6.22 8.29 20.45
CA ALA A 142 -6.90 8.58 19.17
C ALA A 142 -6.79 10.06 18.77
N GLU A 143 -6.99 10.97 19.72
CA GLU A 143 -6.96 12.42 19.49
C GLU A 143 -5.55 12.96 19.23
N ASN A 144 -4.52 12.25 19.71
CA ASN A 144 -3.12 12.70 19.64
C ASN A 144 -2.25 11.82 18.73
N ALA A 145 -2.83 10.82 18.06
CA ALA A 145 -2.14 9.97 17.10
C ALA A 145 -1.64 10.80 15.92
N MET A 146 -0.35 10.68 15.60
CA MET A 146 0.25 11.33 14.43
C MET A 146 1.03 10.31 13.60
N LEU A 147 0.80 10.35 12.29
CA LEU A 147 1.53 9.57 11.30
C LEU A 147 2.31 10.51 10.39
N VAL A 148 3.64 10.43 10.44
CA VAL A 148 4.56 11.22 9.61
C VAL A 148 5.18 10.29 8.59
N VAL A 149 4.90 10.52 7.30
CA VAL A 149 5.41 9.70 6.20
C VAL A 149 6.40 10.52 5.38
N LEU A 150 7.61 9.98 5.23
CA LEU A 150 8.68 10.55 4.42
C LEU A 150 9.12 9.50 3.40
N SER A 151 9.45 9.94 2.18
CA SER A 151 9.92 9.06 1.09
C SER A 151 11.22 9.61 0.53
N ASP A 152 12.06 8.74 -0.03
CA ASP A 152 13.38 9.09 -0.56
C ASP A 152 14.23 9.85 0.47
N VAL A 153 14.35 9.26 1.66
CA VAL A 153 15.13 9.81 2.76
C VAL A 153 16.63 9.57 2.52
N TRP A 154 17.20 10.25 1.53
CA TRP A 154 18.61 10.12 1.14
C TRP A 154 19.56 10.58 2.27
N LEU A 155 20.12 9.62 2.99
CA LEU A 155 20.92 9.87 4.19
C LEU A 155 22.34 10.37 3.89
N ASP A 156 22.75 10.31 2.63
CA ASP A 156 24.01 10.85 2.11
C ASP A 156 23.92 12.32 1.69
N ASP A 157 22.71 12.88 1.58
CA ASP A 157 22.50 14.30 1.29
C ASP A 157 22.48 15.12 2.58
N ALA A 158 23.44 16.04 2.70
CA ALA A 158 23.59 16.91 3.87
C ALA A 158 22.38 17.83 4.09
N ASP A 159 21.69 18.26 3.04
CA ASP A 159 20.49 19.09 3.14
C ASP A 159 19.30 18.27 3.64
N VAL A 160 19.15 17.02 3.20
CA VAL A 160 18.14 16.08 3.71
C VAL A 160 18.35 15.86 5.21
N LEU A 161 19.57 15.55 5.64
CA LEU A 161 19.88 15.36 7.07
C LEU A 161 19.59 16.62 7.91
N ARG A 162 19.90 17.81 7.39
CA ARG A 162 19.63 19.09 8.06
C ARG A 162 18.14 19.36 8.21
N GLN A 163 17.35 19.10 7.17
CA GLN A 163 15.89 19.25 7.22
C GLN A 163 15.25 18.21 8.13
N LEU A 164 15.73 16.96 8.10
CA LEU A 164 15.27 15.91 9.00
C LEU A 164 15.54 16.26 10.46
N ALA A 165 16.73 16.79 10.78
CA ALA A 165 17.04 17.28 12.12
C ALA A 165 16.09 18.42 12.56
N THR A 166 15.74 19.32 11.64
CA THR A 166 14.81 20.43 11.90
C THR A 166 13.39 19.92 12.16
N LEU A 167 12.94 18.95 11.36
CA LEU A 167 11.64 18.29 11.51
C LEU A 167 11.55 17.57 12.86
N LEU A 168 12.54 16.73 13.19
CA LEU A 168 12.58 15.99 14.44
C LEU A 168 12.61 16.92 15.64
N HIS A 169 13.37 18.01 15.59
CA HIS A 169 13.36 19.03 16.66
C HIS A 169 12.00 19.70 16.85
N GLY A 170 11.25 19.92 15.77
CA GLY A 170 9.88 20.41 15.84
C GLY A 170 8.96 19.43 16.58
N TYR A 171 9.02 18.15 16.20
CA TYR A 171 8.22 17.10 16.83
C TYR A 171 8.64 16.79 18.26
N GLU A 172 9.93 16.91 18.62
CA GLU A 172 10.42 16.73 19.98
C GLU A 172 9.74 17.72 20.95
N LYS A 173 9.63 19.00 20.54
CA LYS A 173 8.97 20.03 21.36
C LYS A 173 7.51 19.73 21.65
N VAL A 174 6.79 19.21 20.65
CA VAL A 174 5.38 18.82 20.80
C VAL A 174 5.27 17.51 21.58
N GLY A 175 6.13 16.54 21.26
CA GLY A 175 6.16 15.20 21.84
C GLY A 175 6.52 15.17 23.32
N ALA A 176 7.30 16.15 23.79
CA ALA A 176 7.66 16.32 25.20
C ALA A 176 6.48 16.72 26.09
N GLN A 177 5.37 17.19 25.52
CA GLN A 177 4.17 17.51 26.29
C GLN A 177 3.60 16.22 26.89
N THR A 178 3.23 16.28 28.17
CA THR A 178 2.64 15.15 28.87
C THR A 178 1.12 15.19 28.70
N LEU A 179 0.56 14.10 28.20
CA LEU A 179 -0.87 13.91 28.01
C LEU A 179 -1.42 13.00 29.12
N GLY A 180 -2.69 13.22 29.49
CA GLY A 180 -3.36 12.47 30.55
C GLY A 180 -3.12 13.04 31.95
N SER A 181 -3.44 12.27 32.98
CA SER A 181 -3.33 12.71 34.38
C SER A 181 -3.01 11.54 35.32
N GLY A 182 -2.28 11.83 36.40
CA GLY A 182 -1.90 10.84 37.40
C GLY A 182 -0.99 9.75 36.84
N ARG A 183 -1.31 8.48 37.14
CA ARG A 183 -0.48 7.32 36.75
C ARG A 183 -0.49 6.97 35.27
N HIS A 184 -1.37 7.59 34.48
CA HIS A 184 -1.50 7.36 33.04
C HIS A 184 -0.91 8.53 32.21
N ALA A 185 -0.16 9.42 32.86
CA ALA A 185 0.50 10.52 32.20
C ALA A 185 1.64 9.99 31.31
N VAL A 186 1.58 10.23 30.00
CA VAL A 186 2.57 9.78 29.02
C VAL A 186 2.97 10.92 28.07
N PRO A 187 4.21 10.94 27.55
CA PRO A 187 4.58 11.91 26.52
C PRO A 187 3.72 11.75 25.26
N ALA A 188 3.36 12.86 24.63
CA ALA A 188 2.60 12.86 23.37
C ALA A 188 3.32 12.06 22.26
N ALA A 189 4.65 12.06 22.29
CA ALA A 189 5.48 11.26 21.39
C ALA A 189 5.13 9.77 21.36
N SER A 190 4.55 9.22 22.44
CA SER A 190 4.09 7.82 22.49
C SER A 190 3.00 7.48 21.48
N PHE A 191 2.40 8.49 20.83
CA PHE A 191 1.39 8.33 19.80
C PHE A 191 1.88 8.75 18.41
N PHE A 192 3.18 9.01 18.25
CA PHE A 192 3.76 9.43 16.98
C PHE A 192 4.42 8.23 16.28
N THR A 193 4.11 8.07 15.00
CA THR A 193 4.74 7.08 14.13
C THR A 193 5.39 7.77 12.95
N PHE A 194 6.70 7.58 12.79
CA PHE A 194 7.49 8.05 11.64
C PHE A 194 7.71 6.87 10.69
N VAL A 195 7.12 6.94 9.50
CA VAL A 195 7.36 6.00 8.42
C VAL A 195 8.40 6.62 7.49
N LEU A 196 9.61 6.08 7.52
CA LEU A 196 10.71 6.47 6.66
C LEU A 196 10.77 5.47 5.51
N CYS A 197 10.27 5.87 4.35
CA CYS A 197 10.39 5.11 3.13
C CYS A 197 11.71 5.45 2.42
N GLY A 198 12.40 4.43 1.96
CA GLY A 198 13.55 4.55 1.09
C GLY A 198 13.20 5.24 -0.24
N ASN A 199 14.19 5.52 -1.09
CA ASN A 199 15.57 5.07 -0.94
C ASN A 199 16.34 5.79 0.19
N PHE A 200 17.25 5.10 0.88
CA PHE A 200 18.07 5.67 1.96
C PHE A 200 19.45 6.17 1.51
N SER A 201 19.78 5.98 0.24
CA SER A 201 20.92 6.60 -0.43
C SER A 201 20.48 7.24 -1.75
N SER A 202 21.15 8.33 -2.12
CA SER A 202 20.91 8.98 -3.40
C SER A 202 21.36 8.09 -4.57
N PRO A 203 20.82 8.27 -5.78
CA PRO A 203 21.22 7.49 -6.96
C PRO A 203 22.74 7.56 -7.25
N ALA A 204 23.39 8.67 -6.90
CA ALA A 204 24.84 8.84 -7.09
C ALA A 204 25.67 7.86 -6.23
N LEU A 205 25.10 7.33 -5.15
CA LEU A 205 25.75 6.48 -4.16
C LEU A 205 25.15 5.07 -4.07
N ALA A 206 24.19 4.73 -4.93
CA ALA A 206 23.53 3.43 -4.95
C ALA A 206 24.53 2.26 -5.09
N ALA A 207 25.49 2.38 -6.01
CA ALA A 207 26.48 1.33 -6.26
C ALA A 207 27.45 1.10 -5.09
N SER A 208 27.85 2.15 -4.38
CA SER A 208 28.77 2.05 -3.24
C SER A 208 28.06 1.62 -1.95
N THR A 209 26.76 1.90 -1.83
CA THR A 209 25.92 1.44 -0.71
C THR A 209 25.41 0.01 -0.87
N ALA A 210 25.47 -0.55 -2.08
CA ALA A 210 25.11 -1.96 -2.36
C ALA A 210 25.88 -2.98 -1.49
N HIS A 211 27.13 -2.69 -1.12
CA HIS A 211 27.94 -3.55 -0.24
C HIS A 211 27.63 -3.36 1.27
N GLY A 212 26.70 -2.46 1.60
CA GLY A 212 26.14 -2.26 2.93
C GLY A 212 27.00 -1.51 3.95
N SER A 213 28.33 -1.45 3.80
CA SER A 213 29.22 -0.78 4.76
C SER A 213 28.99 0.73 4.84
N GLN A 214 28.80 1.37 3.70
CA GLN A 214 28.50 2.80 3.64
C GLN A 214 27.10 3.09 4.16
N LEU A 215 26.10 2.26 3.81
CA LEU A 215 24.73 2.43 4.29
C LEU A 215 24.64 2.31 5.82
N ARG A 216 25.39 1.38 6.44
CA ARG A 216 25.54 1.31 7.90
C ARG A 216 26.02 2.64 8.50
N ALA A 217 27.01 3.28 7.89
CA ALA A 217 27.52 4.56 8.35
C ALA A 217 26.48 5.69 8.21
N LEU A 218 25.66 5.66 7.16
CA LEU A 218 24.55 6.59 6.97
C LEU A 218 23.47 6.40 8.05
N PHE A 219 23.07 5.15 8.34
CA PHE A 219 22.13 4.86 9.43
C PHE A 219 22.68 5.22 10.81
N LYS A 220 23.99 5.06 11.04
CA LYS A 220 24.64 5.56 12.25
C LYS A 220 24.54 7.08 12.36
N THR A 221 24.68 7.81 11.26
CA THR A 221 24.52 9.27 11.24
C THR A 221 23.07 9.67 11.55
N LEU A 222 22.11 8.97 10.96
CA LEU A 222 20.69 9.15 11.29
C LEU A 222 20.41 8.91 12.77
N ALA A 223 20.94 7.82 13.34
CA ALA A 223 20.80 7.52 14.77
C ALA A 223 21.32 8.66 15.66
N GLN A 224 22.47 9.25 15.29
CA GLN A 224 23.03 10.41 16.01
C GLN A 224 22.17 11.67 15.90
N ILE A 225 21.46 11.86 14.78
CA ILE A 225 20.52 12.98 14.61
C ILE A 225 19.30 12.76 15.50
N ILE A 226 18.70 11.57 15.48
CA ILE A 226 17.52 11.25 16.30
C ILE A 226 17.86 11.28 17.79
N ALA A 227 19.08 10.89 18.18
CA ALA A 227 19.55 10.97 19.57
C ALA A 227 19.53 12.40 20.16
N ARG A 228 19.47 13.45 19.31
CA ARG A 228 19.29 14.84 19.76
C ARG A 228 17.84 15.16 20.17
N SER A 229 16.92 14.24 19.87
CA SER A 229 15.49 14.27 20.21
C SER A 229 15.17 13.07 21.13
N PRO A 230 15.62 13.09 22.39
CA PRO A 230 15.56 11.93 23.29
C PRO A 230 14.13 11.50 23.64
N VAL A 231 13.14 12.41 23.64
CA VAL A 231 11.75 12.03 23.86
C VAL A 231 11.23 11.22 22.67
N LEU A 232 11.48 11.66 21.44
CA LEU A 232 11.13 10.89 20.24
C LEU A 232 11.84 9.53 20.21
N ALA A 233 13.15 9.50 20.46
CA ALA A 233 13.94 8.26 20.43
C ALA A 233 13.42 7.19 21.42
N ARG A 234 12.88 7.64 22.57
CA ARG A 234 12.38 6.76 23.62
C ARG A 234 10.91 6.37 23.46
N HIS A 235 10.09 7.24 22.87
CA HIS A 235 8.63 7.10 22.93
C HIS A 235 7.96 6.97 21.56
N ALA A 236 8.50 7.56 20.50
CA ALA A 236 7.91 7.48 19.17
C ALA A 236 8.26 6.16 18.48
N HIS A 237 7.39 5.73 17.56
CA HIS A 237 7.60 4.58 16.70
C HIS A 237 8.27 5.00 15.39
N PHE A 238 9.31 4.28 14.98
CA PHE A 238 9.95 4.46 13.68
C PHE A 238 9.76 3.19 12.85
N VAL A 239 9.27 3.33 11.62
CA VAL A 239 9.08 2.24 10.66
C VAL A 239 9.96 2.54 9.46
N LEU A 240 10.86 1.63 9.12
CA LEU A 240 11.70 1.75 7.93
C LEU A 240 11.15 0.84 6.84
N VAL A 241 10.79 1.44 5.71
CA VAL A 241 10.31 0.74 4.51
C VAL A 241 11.41 0.83 3.43
N PRO A 242 11.94 -0.29 2.91
CA PRO A 242 12.99 -0.24 1.89
C PRO A 242 12.44 0.29 0.56
N GLY A 243 13.24 1.11 -0.10
CA GLY A 243 13.03 1.55 -1.48
C GLY A 243 13.58 0.55 -2.51
N PRO A 244 13.38 0.82 -3.82
CA PRO A 244 13.83 -0.04 -4.91
C PRO A 244 15.37 -0.19 -5.00
N ASP A 245 16.14 0.81 -4.60
CA ASP A 245 17.61 0.76 -4.71
C ASP A 245 18.29 0.35 -3.39
N ASP A 246 17.51 0.19 -2.32
CA ASP A 246 18.05 -0.21 -1.02
C ASP A 246 18.43 -1.70 -1.00
N PRO A 247 19.49 -2.10 -0.29
CA PRO A 247 19.85 -3.50 -0.16
C PRO A 247 18.78 -4.29 0.61
N SER A 248 18.25 -5.32 -0.02
CA SER A 248 17.31 -6.28 0.58
C SER A 248 17.73 -7.72 0.27
N LEU A 249 17.12 -8.71 0.94
CA LEU A 249 17.32 -10.12 0.60
C LEU A 249 16.58 -10.50 -0.69
N SER A 250 15.63 -9.68 -1.13
CA SER A 250 14.95 -9.82 -2.41
C SER A 250 15.80 -9.22 -3.54
N ALA A 251 15.68 -9.76 -4.75
CA ALA A 251 16.27 -9.13 -5.93
C ALA A 251 15.68 -7.72 -6.14
N GLY A 252 16.48 -6.77 -6.64
CA GLY A 252 16.11 -5.34 -6.72
C GLY A 252 14.79 -5.06 -7.44
N ASP A 253 14.49 -5.80 -8.50
CA ASP A 253 13.29 -5.52 -9.30
C ASP A 253 12.10 -6.43 -8.97
N VAL A 254 12.11 -7.09 -7.80
CA VAL A 254 11.09 -8.09 -7.42
C VAL A 254 10.28 -7.62 -6.22
N LEU A 255 8.95 -7.59 -6.39
CA LEU A 255 7.98 -7.38 -5.32
C LEU A 255 7.28 -8.71 -4.95
N PRO A 256 6.86 -8.90 -3.69
CA PRO A 256 7.14 -8.05 -2.54
C PRO A 256 8.61 -8.11 -2.10
N ARG A 257 9.13 -6.99 -1.60
CA ARG A 257 10.50 -6.88 -1.08
C ARG A 257 10.56 -7.15 0.40
N SER A 258 11.57 -7.92 0.79
CA SER A 258 11.95 -8.12 2.19
C SER A 258 12.40 -6.82 2.83
N SER A 259 12.29 -6.75 4.16
CA SER A 259 12.78 -5.63 4.95
C SER A 259 14.30 -5.45 4.81
N LEU A 260 14.81 -4.28 5.21
CA LEU A 260 16.26 -4.06 5.32
C LEU A 260 16.88 -5.13 6.24
N PRO A 261 18.05 -5.70 5.88
CA PRO A 261 18.76 -6.60 6.77
C PRO A 261 19.15 -5.88 8.08
N ARG A 262 18.82 -6.47 9.23
CA ARG A 262 19.07 -5.85 10.54
C ARG A 262 20.54 -5.48 10.77
N ALA A 263 21.47 -6.25 10.20
CA ALA A 263 22.89 -5.96 10.27
C ALA A 263 23.26 -4.58 9.68
N LEU A 264 22.45 -4.03 8.77
CA LEU A 264 22.64 -2.71 8.18
C LEU A 264 22.11 -1.57 9.04
N THR A 265 21.17 -1.87 9.94
CA THR A 265 20.42 -0.88 10.72
C THR A 265 20.69 -0.97 12.22
N THR A 266 21.64 -1.81 12.65
CA THR A 266 21.90 -2.12 14.07
C THR A 266 22.04 -0.86 14.92
N GLU A 267 22.88 0.08 14.49
CA GLU A 267 23.13 1.34 15.22
C GLU A 267 21.86 2.19 15.37
N LEU A 268 20.97 2.15 14.39
CA LEU A 268 19.69 2.85 14.44
C LEU A 268 18.70 2.12 15.34
N THR A 269 18.55 0.80 15.17
CA THR A 269 17.61 0.00 15.96
C THR A 269 17.98 -0.05 17.43
N ASP A 270 19.27 0.02 17.76
CA ASP A 270 19.73 0.05 19.15
C ASP A 270 19.57 1.44 19.80
N ALA A 271 19.56 2.51 19.00
CA ALA A 271 19.37 3.87 19.47
C ALA A 271 17.90 4.23 19.73
N LEU A 272 16.95 3.45 19.19
CA LEU A 272 15.52 3.71 19.24
C LEU A 272 14.81 2.65 20.07
N GLN A 273 13.95 3.07 21.00
CA GLN A 273 13.16 2.15 21.82
C GLN A 273 12.13 1.36 20.97
N HIS A 274 11.57 2.00 19.95
CA HIS A 274 10.53 1.44 19.08
C HIS A 274 10.90 1.64 17.60
N CYS A 275 11.52 0.64 17.00
CA CYS A 275 11.94 0.65 15.60
C CYS A 275 11.57 -0.67 14.92
N GLU A 276 10.84 -0.58 13.81
CA GLU A 276 10.38 -1.71 13.01
C GLU A 276 10.94 -1.63 11.59
N LEU A 277 11.40 -2.77 11.06
CA LEU A 277 11.85 -2.90 9.69
C LEU A 277 10.73 -3.59 8.89
N ALA A 278 10.07 -2.84 8.03
CA ALA A 278 8.92 -3.30 7.27
C ALA A 278 9.31 -3.79 5.86
N THR A 279 8.42 -4.55 5.21
CA THR A 279 8.55 -4.95 3.79
C THR A 279 8.14 -3.82 2.85
N SER A 280 8.29 -4.02 1.54
CA SER A 280 7.70 -3.12 0.54
C SER A 280 6.94 -3.94 -0.52
N PRO A 281 5.60 -3.83 -0.62
CA PRO A 281 4.70 -3.08 0.27
C PRO A 281 4.63 -3.66 1.71
N ALA A 282 4.13 -2.87 2.66
CA ALA A 282 3.87 -3.24 4.06
C ALA A 282 2.51 -2.73 4.52
#